data_AF-A0A168ACY4-F1
#
_entry.id   AF-A0A168ACY4-F1
#
_cell.length_a   1.000
_cell.length_b   1.000
_cell.length_c   1.000
_cell.angle_alpha   90.00
_cell.angle_beta   90.00
_cell.angle_gamma   90.00
#
_symmetry.space_group_name_H-M   'P 1'
#
loop_
_entity.id
_entity.type
_entity.pdbx_description
1 polymer ?
#
loop_
_entity_poly.entity_id
_entity_poly.type
_entity_poly.pdbx_seq_one_letter_code
_entity_poly.pdbx_strand_id
1 'polypeptide(L)'
;MKKAILTIGLFSLVMVLTSFTTPNTDPIILIDANGNVELIGSGSIGGNKKVDLIGSGSIGGNKKVDLIGSGSIGGNKKVDLIGSGSIGGNKKVD
;
A
#
# COMPACT_ATOMS: atom_id res chain seq x y z
N MET A 1 3.06 43.76 19.59
CA MET A 1 3.07 43.21 18.21
C MET A 1 4.36 42.46 17.83
N LYS A 2 5.56 42.85 18.30
CA LYS A 2 6.84 42.23 17.91
C LYS A 2 6.96 40.71 18.19
N LYS A 3 6.34 40.23 19.27
CA LYS A 3 6.35 38.81 19.66
C LYS A 3 5.54 37.91 18.72
N ALA A 4 4.47 38.45 18.13
CA ALA A 4 3.56 37.67 17.26
C ALA A 4 4.21 37.31 15.91
N ILE A 5 4.98 38.24 15.33
CA ILE A 5 5.70 38.00 14.06
C ILE A 5 6.74 36.89 14.21
N LEU A 6 7.44 36.83 15.35
CA LEU A 6 8.43 35.79 15.60
C LEU A 6 7.77 34.41 15.74
N THR A 7 6.64 34.34 16.46
CA THR A 7 5.90 33.08 16.66
C THR A 7 5.31 32.55 15.36
N ILE A 8 4.70 33.43 14.54
CA ILE A 8 4.12 33.02 13.25
C ILE A 8 5.22 32.61 12.27
N GLY A 9 6.34 33.34 12.23
CA GLY A 9 7.49 32.99 11.39
C GLY A 9 8.13 31.66 11.80
N LEU A 10 8.31 31.41 13.10
CA LEU A 10 8.87 30.16 13.60
C LEU A 10 7.93 28.98 13.37
N PHE A 11 6.62 29.14 13.59
CA PHE A 11 5.63 28.11 13.32
C PHE A 11 5.57 27.76 11.81
N SER A 12 5.60 28.77 10.94
CA SER A 12 5.68 28.58 9.49
C SER A 12 6.96 27.85 9.08
N LEU A 13 8.11 28.23 9.64
CA LEU A 13 9.39 27.58 9.38
C LEU A 13 9.38 26.11 9.81
N VAL A 14 8.83 25.80 10.99
CA VAL A 14 8.69 24.41 11.47
C VAL A 14 7.81 23.60 10.53
N MET A 15 6.66 24.13 10.11
CA MET A 15 5.75 23.45 9.17
C MET A 15 6.42 23.17 7.80
N VAL A 16 7.20 24.12 7.29
CA VAL A 16 7.96 23.93 6.05
C VAL A 16 9.05 22.87 6.23
N LEU A 17 9.84 22.93 7.32
CA LEU A 17 10.87 21.93 7.59
C LEU A 17 10.28 20.52 7.73
N THR A 18 9.16 20.36 8.42
CA THR A 18 8.53 19.04 8.61
C THR A 18 7.95 18.48 7.30
N SER A 19 7.54 19.35 6.36
CA SER A 19 6.99 18.92 5.07
C SER A 19 8.01 18.24 4.15
N PHE A 20 9.31 18.56 4.30
CA PHE A 20 10.38 17.91 3.53
C PHE A 20 10.87 16.58 4.15
N THR A 21 10.41 16.25 5.36
CA THR A 21 10.86 15.04 6.07
C THR A 21 9.95 13.84 5.89
N THR A 22 8.79 13.98 5.25
CA THR A 22 7.96 12.85 4.84
C THR A 22 8.60 12.16 3.63
N PRO A 23 9.14 10.94 3.78
CA PRO A 23 9.64 10.21 2.63
C PRO A 23 8.47 9.86 1.71
N ASN A 24 8.51 10.33 0.47
CA ASN A 24 7.67 9.79 -0.60
C ASN A 24 8.24 8.42 -0.96
N THR A 25 7.66 7.36 -0.40
CA THR A 25 7.94 6.00 -0.83
C THR A 25 6.97 5.67 -1.95
N ASP A 26 7.37 5.99 -3.19
CA ASP A 26 6.62 5.56 -4.34
C ASP A 26 6.54 4.02 -4.36
N PRO A 27 5.35 3.46 -4.61
CA PRO A 27 5.20 2.02 -4.69
C PRO A 27 6.06 1.46 -5.83
N ILE A 28 6.82 0.41 -5.54
CA ILE A 28 7.58 -0.31 -6.58
C ILE A 28 6.62 -1.31 -7.22
N ILE A 29 6.33 -1.13 -8.51
CA ILE A 29 5.48 -2.03 -9.29
C ILE A 29 6.32 -2.74 -10.34
N LEU A 30 6.35 -4.07 -10.29
CA LEU A 30 6.94 -4.91 -11.32
C LEU A 30 5.85 -5.78 -11.96
N ILE A 31 5.76 -5.75 -13.28
CA ILE A 31 4.81 -6.55 -14.06
C ILE A 31 5.60 -7.42 -15.03
N ASP A 32 5.42 -8.73 -14.94
CA ASP A 32 6.04 -9.65 -15.89
C ASP A 32 5.17 -9.89 -17.13
N ALA A 33 5.77 -10.42 -18.21
CA ALA A 33 5.05 -10.75 -19.44
C ALA A 33 3.97 -11.84 -19.25
N ASN A 34 3.96 -12.54 -18.13
CA ASN A 34 2.99 -13.58 -17.81
C ASN A 34 1.72 -13.01 -17.15
N GLY A 35 1.71 -11.72 -16.79
CA GLY A 35 0.61 -11.08 -16.07
C GLY A 35 0.66 -11.36 -14.57
N ASN A 36 1.86 -11.51 -14.01
CA ASN A 36 2.12 -11.48 -12.58
C ASN A 36 2.51 -10.06 -12.17
N VAL A 37 2.06 -9.65 -10.99
CA VAL A 37 2.33 -8.32 -10.43
C VAL A 37 3.02 -8.49 -9.10
N GLU A 38 4.14 -7.82 -8.93
CA GLU A 38 4.80 -7.64 -7.64
C GLU A 38 4.71 -6.16 -7.26
N LEU A 39 4.24 -5.90 -6.04
CA LEU A 39 4.09 -4.56 -5.50
C LEU A 39 4.73 -4.46 -4.11
N ILE A 40 5.56 -3.44 -3.91
CA ILE A 40 6.08 -3.07 -2.59
C ILE A 40 5.55 -1.68 -2.23
N GLY A 41 4.86 -1.58 -1.11
CA GLY A 41 4.25 -0.34 -0.62
C GLY A 41 2.74 -0.43 -0.52
N SER A 42 2.04 0.67 -0.81
CA SER A 42 0.59 0.73 -0.74
C SER A 42 -0.06 0.72 -2.12
N GLY A 43 -1.10 -0.08 -2.35
CA GLY A 43 -1.82 -0.04 -3.63
C GLY A 43 -3.07 -0.91 -3.74
N SER A 44 -3.71 -0.83 -4.90
CA SER A 44 -4.91 -1.62 -5.23
C SER A 44 -4.67 -2.40 -6.52
N ILE A 45 -4.87 -3.72 -6.50
CA ILE A 45 -4.47 -4.62 -7.58
C ILE A 45 -5.59 -5.60 -7.92
N GLY A 46 -5.85 -5.81 -9.22
CA GLY A 46 -6.77 -6.86 -9.65
C GLY A 46 -6.64 -7.30 -11.10
N GLY A 47 -7.24 -8.45 -11.40
CA GLY A 47 -7.29 -9.01 -12.76
C GLY A 47 -6.04 -9.76 -13.23
N ASN A 48 -5.14 -10.14 -12.31
CA ASN A 48 -3.84 -10.74 -12.63
C ASN A 48 -3.82 -12.26 -12.40
N LYS A 49 -2.81 -12.93 -12.98
CA LYS A 49 -2.59 -14.36 -12.71
C LYS A 49 -2.05 -14.56 -11.29
N LYS A 50 -1.02 -13.80 -10.90
CA LYS A 50 -0.42 -13.82 -9.57
C LYS A 50 -0.22 -12.38 -9.10
N VAL A 51 -0.47 -12.14 -7.82
CA VAL A 51 -0.17 -10.87 -7.15
C VAL A 51 0.65 -11.16 -5.92
N ASP A 52 1.83 -10.56 -5.84
CA ASP A 52 2.69 -10.59 -4.66
C ASP A 52 2.75 -9.16 -4.13
N LEU A 53 2.14 -8.89 -2.96
CA LEU A 53 2.12 -7.57 -2.34
C LEU A 53 2.85 -7.62 -1.00
N ILE A 54 3.82 -6.73 -0.83
CA ILE A 54 4.47 -6.45 0.46
C ILE A 54 4.08 -5.03 0.86
N GLY A 55 3.24 -4.89 1.89
CA GLY A 55 2.79 -3.59 2.40
C GLY A 55 1.28 -3.56 2.64
N SER A 56 0.62 -2.50 2.21
CA SER A 56 -0.82 -2.31 2.46
C SER A 56 -1.64 -2.26 1.19
N GLY A 57 -2.82 -2.89 1.13
CA GLY A 57 -3.59 -2.79 -0.11
C GLY A 57 -4.93 -3.47 -0.17
N SER A 58 -5.59 -3.27 -1.32
CA SER A 58 -6.85 -3.92 -1.66
C SER A 58 -6.65 -4.79 -2.90
N ILE A 59 -6.94 -6.08 -2.81
CA ILE A 59 -6.61 -7.05 -3.86
C ILE A 59 -7.83 -7.85 -4.27
N GLY A 60 -8.14 -7.90 -5.56
CA GLY A 60 -9.24 -8.76 -6.02
C GLY A 60 -9.25 -9.20 -7.47
N GLY A 61 -9.96 -10.30 -7.75
CA GLY A 61 -10.10 -10.83 -9.11
C GLY A 61 -8.85 -11.52 -9.68
N ASN A 62 -7.97 -12.07 -8.84
CA ASN A 62 -6.73 -12.74 -9.25
C ASN A 62 -6.81 -14.27 -9.10
N LYS A 63 -5.95 -15.03 -9.80
CA LYS A 63 -5.89 -16.49 -9.56
C LYS A 63 -5.14 -16.81 -8.25
N LYS A 64 -4.01 -16.16 -7.99
CA LYS A 64 -3.25 -16.32 -6.75
C LYS A 64 -2.87 -14.96 -6.18
N VAL A 65 -2.95 -14.82 -4.87
CA VAL A 65 -2.54 -13.64 -4.13
C VAL A 65 -1.68 -14.08 -2.96
N ASP A 66 -0.48 -13.52 -2.87
CA ASP A 66 0.42 -13.65 -1.74
C ASP A 66 0.56 -12.25 -1.13
N LEU A 67 -0.06 -12.00 0.03
CA LEU A 67 -0.01 -10.70 0.73
C LEU A 67 0.81 -10.83 2.00
N ILE A 68 1.83 -9.99 2.14
CA ILE A 68 2.57 -9.76 3.39
C ILE A 68 2.29 -8.33 3.85
N GLY A 69 1.57 -8.17 4.95
CA GLY A 69 1.23 -6.86 5.51
C GLY A 69 -0.25 -6.72 5.84
N SER A 70 -0.88 -5.64 5.41
CA SER A 70 -2.28 -5.37 5.75
C SER A 70 -3.19 -5.08 4.57
N GLY A 71 -4.45 -5.52 4.62
CA GLY A 71 -5.32 -5.26 3.47
C GLY A 71 -6.68 -5.90 3.45
N SER A 72 -7.42 -5.58 2.39
CA SER A 72 -8.69 -6.22 2.05
C SER A 72 -8.52 -7.08 0.80
N ILE A 73 -8.87 -8.36 0.88
CA ILE A 73 -8.65 -9.32 -0.22
C ILE A 73 -9.97 -10.01 -0.57
N GLY A 74 -10.39 -9.95 -1.83
CA GLY A 74 -11.58 -10.68 -2.25
C GLY A 74 -11.73 -11.01 -3.73
N GLY A 75 -12.48 -12.07 -4.04
CA GLY A 75 -12.72 -12.50 -5.42
C GLY A 75 -11.54 -13.23 -6.07
N ASN A 76 -10.67 -13.87 -5.30
CA ASN A 76 -9.50 -14.60 -5.80
C ASN A 76 -9.68 -16.12 -5.71
N LYS A 77 -8.96 -16.90 -6.54
CA LYS A 77 -9.02 -18.38 -6.43
C LYS A 77 -8.23 -18.91 -5.23
N LYS A 78 -7.06 -18.34 -4.96
CA LYS A 78 -6.23 -18.69 -3.81
C LYS A 78 -5.61 -17.43 -3.22
N VAL A 79 -5.61 -17.35 -1.90
CA VAL A 79 -4.99 -16.30 -1.09
C VAL A 79 -4.10 -16.95 -0.06
N ASP A 80 -2.85 -16.49 0.02
CA ASP A 80 -1.92 -16.74 1.11
C ASP A 80 -1.72 -15.38 1.82
N LEU A 81 -2.19 -15.23 3.09
CA LEU A 81 -2.07 -13.97 3.84
C LEU A 81 -1.15 -14.12 5.05
N ILE A 82 -0.11 -13.28 5.11
CA ILE A 82 0.72 -13.10 6.30
C ILE A 82 0.54 -11.67 6.79
N GLY A 83 -0.25 -11.50 7.86
CA GLY A 83 -0.48 -10.21 8.50
C GLY A 83 -1.93 -10.01 8.89
N SER A 84 -2.44 -8.78 8.79
CA SER A 84 -3.78 -8.42 9.27
C SER A 84 -4.68 -7.93 8.14
N GLY A 85 -5.90 -8.44 8.03
CA GLY A 85 -6.75 -8.03 6.92
C GLY A 85 -8.12 -8.66 6.91
N SER A 86 -8.98 -8.08 6.08
CA SER A 86 -10.32 -8.59 5.81
C SER A 86 -10.28 -9.43 4.55
N ILE A 87 -10.57 -10.73 4.68
CA ILE A 87 -10.58 -11.67 3.55
C ILE A 87 -12.02 -12.14 3.31
N GLY A 88 -12.53 -11.98 2.08
CA GLY A 88 -13.89 -12.39 1.73
C GLY A 88 -14.06 -12.77 0.26
N GLY A 89 -14.89 -13.76 -0.04
CA GLY A 89 -15.19 -14.15 -1.42
C GLY A 89 -14.03 -14.80 -2.19
N ASN A 90 -13.11 -15.49 -1.50
CA ASN A 90 -12.03 -16.25 -2.11
C ASN A 90 -12.34 -17.75 -2.08
N LYS A 91 -11.89 -18.50 -3.09
CA LYS A 91 -12.14 -19.96 -3.14
C LYS A 91 -11.29 -20.74 -2.14
N LYS A 92 -10.07 -20.29 -1.87
CA LYS A 92 -9.18 -20.84 -0.85
C LYS A 92 -8.40 -19.72 -0.17
N VAL A 93 -8.23 -19.84 1.14
CA VAL A 93 -7.44 -18.94 1.99
C VAL A 93 -6.56 -19.82 2.85
N ASP A 94 -5.25 -19.59 2.79
CA ASP A 94 -4.23 -20.24 3.62
C ASP A 94 -3.47 -19.19 4.45
#